data_AF-A0A8J3JZS3-F1
#
_entry.id   AF-A0A8J3JZS3-F1
#
_cell.length_a   1.000
_cell.length_b   1.000
_cell.length_c   1.000
_cell.angle_alpha   90.00
_cell.angle_beta   90.00
_cell.angle_gamma   90.00
#
_symmetry.space_group_name_H-M   'P 1'
#
loop_
_entity.id
_entity.type
_entity.pdbx_description
1 polymer ?
#
loop_
_entity_poly.entity_id
_entity_poly.type
_entity_poly.pdbx_seq_one_letter_code
_entity_poly.pdbx_strand_id
1 'polypeptide(L)'
;MDSTAPLTVVLWTGVEARVLRAAKRMSVRAFAEHLGVAARTVSYWESEGRQITPRPDMQAILDRALESATTEVRRRFALLAPDAE
;
A
#
# COMPACT_ATOMS: atom_id res chain seq x y z
N MET A 1 17.77 -20.14 4.27
CA MET A 1 17.33 -18.98 5.08
C MET A 1 16.26 -18.29 4.28
N ASP A 2 15.09 -18.14 4.93
CA ASP A 2 13.77 -17.80 4.41
C ASP A 2 13.77 -16.92 3.13
N SER A 3 13.39 -17.52 1.99
CA SER A 3 12.96 -16.78 0.81
C SER A 3 11.63 -16.11 1.15
N THR A 4 11.68 -14.89 1.67
CA THR A 4 10.53 -13.98 1.61
C THR A 4 10.27 -13.73 0.13
N ALA A 5 9.32 -14.46 -0.46
CA ALA A 5 8.83 -14.14 -1.79
C ALA A 5 8.48 -12.64 -1.83
N PRO A 6 8.90 -11.90 -2.87
CA PRO A 6 8.48 -10.52 -3.01
C PRO A 6 6.96 -10.54 -3.16
N LEU A 7 6.27 -9.91 -2.20
CA LEU A 7 4.84 -9.61 -2.32
C LEU A 7 4.72 -8.48 -3.32
N THR A 8 4.94 -8.78 -4.60
CA THR A 8 4.81 -7.81 -5.67
C THR A 8 3.32 -7.62 -5.92
N VAL A 9 2.80 -6.44 -5.54
CA VAL A 9 1.45 -6.05 -5.90
C VAL A 9 1.46 -5.75 -7.39
N VAL A 10 0.78 -6.58 -8.19
CA VAL A 10 0.78 -6.44 -9.66
C VAL A 10 0.12 -5.13 -10.10
N LEU A 11 -0.85 -4.65 -9.32
CA LEU A 11 -1.52 -3.38 -9.55
C LEU A 11 -1.97 -2.76 -8.23
N TRP A 12 -1.51 -1.54 -7.94
CA TRP A 12 -2.01 -0.78 -6.80
C TRP A 12 -3.38 -0.18 -7.14
N THR A 13 -4.39 -0.44 -6.31
CA THR A 13 -5.64 0.31 -6.26
C THR A 13 -5.78 1.01 -4.91
N GLY A 14 -6.87 1.73 -4.72
CA GLY A 14 -7.25 2.28 -3.43
C GLY A 14 -7.39 1.24 -2.31
N VAL A 15 -7.72 -0.01 -2.67
CA VAL A 15 -7.81 -1.11 -1.71
C VAL A 15 -6.44 -1.46 -1.16
N GLU A 16 -5.46 -1.72 -2.02
CA GLU A 16 -4.11 -2.10 -1.61
C GLU A 16 -3.44 -0.96 -0.84
N ALA A 17 -3.65 0.30 -1.27
CA ALA A 17 -3.15 1.47 -0.54
C ALA A 17 -3.71 1.54 0.90
N ARG A 18 -5.01 1.31 1.08
CA ARG A 18 -5.66 1.24 2.40
C ARG A 18 -5.11 0.10 3.24
N VAL A 19 -4.93 -1.08 2.63
CA VAL A 19 -4.37 -2.26 3.30
C VAL A 19 -2.94 -2.00 3.77
N LEU A 20 -2.09 -1.41 2.93
CA LEU A 20 -0.71 -1.06 3.31
C LEU A 20 -0.69 -0.08 4.48
N ARG A 21 -1.56 0.94 4.46
CA ARG A 21 -1.68 1.87 5.59
C ARG A 21 -2.11 1.17 6.87
N ALA A 22 -3.14 0.32 6.80
CA ALA A 22 -3.63 -0.44 7.94
C ALA A 22 -2.55 -1.40 8.47
N ALA A 23 -1.81 -2.05 7.57
CA ALA A 23 -0.70 -2.93 7.92
C ALA A 23 0.40 -2.19 8.67
N LYS A 24 0.72 -0.97 8.24
CA LYS A 24 1.64 -0.03 8.91
C LYS A 24 1.08 0.63 10.17
N ARG A 25 -0.21 0.46 10.47
CA ARG A 25 -0.93 1.11 11.59
C ARG A 25 -0.82 2.64 11.57
N MET A 26 -0.81 3.24 10.39
CA MET A 26 -0.69 4.69 10.22
C MET A 26 -2.07 5.34 10.01
N SER A 27 -2.20 6.58 10.48
CA SER A 27 -3.30 7.45 10.05
C SER A 27 -3.11 7.85 8.58
N VAL A 28 -4.17 8.33 7.93
CA VAL A 28 -4.08 8.80 6.52
C VAL A 28 -3.04 9.92 6.38
N ARG A 29 -2.95 10.83 7.36
CA ARG A 29 -1.96 11.91 7.36
C ARG A 29 -0.53 11.38 7.46
N ALA A 30 -0.26 10.55 8.47
CA ALA A 30 1.07 9.98 8.68
C ALA A 30 1.51 9.10 7.50
N PHE A 31 0.58 8.38 6.88
CA PHE A 31 0.86 7.59 5.68
C PHE A 31 1.15 8.47 4.48
N ALA A 32 0.39 9.54 4.26
CA ALA A 32 0.65 10.48 3.19
C ALA A 32 2.02 11.18 3.34
N GLU A 33 2.38 11.57 4.55
CA GLU A 33 3.72 12.10 4.87
C GLU A 33 4.81 11.06 4.58
N HIS A 34 4.61 9.80 4.96
CA HIS A 34 5.54 8.70 4.66
C HIS A 34 5.74 8.48 3.16
N LEU A 35 4.68 8.64 2.35
CA LEU A 35 4.73 8.52 0.89
C LEU A 35 5.22 9.80 0.19
N GLY A 36 5.28 10.94 0.88
CA GLY A 36 5.58 12.24 0.27
C GLY A 36 4.46 12.77 -0.63
N VAL A 37 3.20 12.42 -0.35
CA VAL A 37 2.02 12.84 -1.13
C VAL A 37 1.04 13.63 -0.27
N ALA A 38 0.08 14.31 -0.90
CA ALA A 38 -0.98 15.00 -0.16
C ALA A 38 -1.94 13.99 0.50
N ALA A 39 -2.35 14.26 1.75
CA ALA A 39 -3.32 13.41 2.47
C ALA A 39 -4.68 13.28 1.75
N ARG A 40 -5.07 14.30 0.96
CA ARG A 40 -6.26 14.25 0.09
C ARG A 40 -6.12 13.18 -0.99
N THR A 41 -4.92 13.00 -1.56
CA THR A 41 -4.65 11.97 -2.57
C THR A 41 -4.86 10.58 -2.00
N VAL A 42 -4.31 10.31 -0.81
CA VAL A 42 -4.54 9.02 -0.12
C VAL A 42 -6.02 8.84 0.20
N SER A 43 -6.68 9.86 0.75
CA SER A 43 -8.12 9.78 1.07
C SER A 43 -8.97 9.49 -0.17
N TYR A 44 -8.64 10.11 -1.30
CA TYR A 44 -9.30 9.87 -2.58
C TYR A 44 -9.09 8.43 -3.04
N TRP A 45 -7.87 7.89 -2.95
CA TRP A 45 -7.61 6.50 -3.27
C TRP A 45 -8.46 5.56 -2.43
N GLU A 46 -8.44 5.70 -1.10
CA GLU A 46 -9.18 4.82 -0.19
C GLU A 46 -10.70 4.91 -0.38
N SER A 47 -11.21 6.06 -0.82
CA SER A 47 -12.63 6.27 -1.12
C SER A 47 -13.06 5.55 -2.40
N GLU A 48 -12.26 5.62 -3.46
CA GLU A 48 -12.59 5.01 -4.75
C GLU A 48 -12.26 3.51 -4.80
N GLY A 49 -11.41 3.01 -3.90
CA GLY A 49 -11.13 1.59 -3.75
C GLY A 49 -10.60 0.97 -5.05
N ARG A 50 -11.30 -0.05 -5.58
CA ARG A 50 -10.92 -0.74 -6.83
C ARG A 50 -11.15 0.11 -8.09
N GLN A 51 -11.94 1.18 -8.01
CA GLN A 51 -12.26 2.02 -9.17
C GLN A 51 -11.14 2.98 -9.55
N ILE A 52 -10.14 3.14 -8.68
CA ILE A 52 -8.99 4.01 -8.91
C ILE A 52 -7.71 3.20 -8.97
N THR A 53 -6.90 3.57 -9.96
CA THR A 53 -5.51 3.12 -10.08
C THR A 53 -4.62 4.35 -9.94
N PRO A 54 -3.74 4.44 -8.93
CA PRO A 54 -2.78 5.52 -8.83
C PRO A 54 -1.91 5.61 -10.09
N ARG A 55 -1.48 6.83 -10.41
CA ARG A 55 -0.56 7.08 -11.53
C ARG A 55 0.75 6.28 -11.35
N PRO A 56 1.48 5.97 -12.44
CA PRO A 56 2.69 5.14 -12.37
C PRO A 56 3.71 5.57 -11.32
N ASP A 57 3.98 6.88 -11.20
CA ASP A 57 4.89 7.41 -10.17
C ASP A 57 4.44 7.10 -8.74
N MET A 58 3.12 7.09 -8.51
CA MET A 58 2.53 6.80 -7.20
C MET A 58 2.53 5.30 -6.91
N GLN A 59 2.37 4.46 -7.92
CA GLN A 59 2.53 3.01 -7.75
C GLN A 59 3.97 2.68 -7.34
N ALA A 60 4.97 3.26 -8.01
CA ALA A 60 6.37 3.08 -7.64
C ALA A 60 6.69 3.54 -6.19
N ILE A 61 6.04 4.61 -5.72
CA ILE A 61 6.14 5.07 -4.33
C ILE A 61 5.53 4.03 -3.36
N LEU A 62 4.36 3.48 -3.70
CA LEU A 62 3.69 2.47 -2.88
C LEU A 62 4.47 1.14 -2.85
N ASP A 63 5.03 0.71 -3.99
CA ASP A 63 5.95 -0.42 -4.06
C ASP A 63 7.13 -0.23 -3.13
N ARG A 64 7.82 0.92 -3.22
CA ARG A 64 8.95 1.22 -2.34
C ARG A 64 8.53 1.28 -0.86
N ALA A 65 7.32 1.73 -0.55
CA ALA A 65 6.80 1.75 0.82
C ALA A 65 6.48 0.34 1.34
N LEU A 66 6.09 -0.60 0.49
CA LEU A 66 5.93 -2.02 0.82
C LEU A 66 7.28 -2.73 0.94
N GLU A 67 8.20 -2.47 0.01
CA GLU A 67 9.57 -2.99 0.01
C GLU A 67 10.39 -2.48 1.21
N SER A 68 10.20 -1.25 1.66
CA SER A 68 10.88 -0.75 2.87
C SER A 68 10.20 -1.18 4.17
N ALA A 69 9.03 -1.83 4.09
CA ALA A 69 8.30 -2.27 5.28
C ALA A 69 9.01 -3.42 6.00
N THR A 70 8.90 -3.43 7.33
CA THR A 70 9.37 -4.53 8.16
C THR A 70 8.65 -5.84 7.80
N THR A 71 9.28 -6.97 8.08
CA THR A 71 8.72 -8.30 7.82
C THR A 71 7.33 -8.48 8.44
N GLU A 72 7.11 -7.97 9.65
CA GLU A 72 5.81 -7.98 10.33
C GLU A 72 4.74 -7.20 9.55
N VAL A 73 5.07 -6.02 9.03
CA VAL A 73 4.15 -5.23 8.21
C VAL A 73 3.85 -5.94 6.90
N ARG A 74 4.85 -6.52 6.24
CA ARG A 74 4.65 -7.29 5.00
C ARG A 74 3.76 -8.52 5.22
N ARG A 75 3.96 -9.25 6.32
CA ARG A 75 3.07 -10.37 6.70
C ARG A 75 1.64 -9.91 6.91
N ARG A 76 1.44 -8.82 7.65
CA ARG A 76 0.10 -8.26 7.86
C ARG A 76 -0.53 -7.77 6.56
N PHE A 77 0.25 -7.17 5.67
CA PHE A 77 -0.20 -6.78 4.34
C PHE A 77 -0.68 -8.01 3.55
N ALA A 78 0.11 -9.09 3.48
CA ALA A 78 -0.30 -10.33 2.80
C ALA A 78 -1.57 -10.96 3.37
N LEU A 79 -1.78 -10.88 4.69
CA LEU A 79 -2.98 -11.41 5.35
C LEU A 79 -4.25 -10.58 5.11
N LEU A 80 -4.09 -9.30 4.79
CA LEU A 80 -5.20 -8.34 4.65
C LEU A 80 -5.45 -7.93 3.20
N ALA A 81 -4.47 -8.13 2.32
CA ALA A 81 -4.62 -7.85 0.90
C ALA A 81 -5.69 -8.80 0.34
N PRO A 82 -6.59 -8.30 -0.53
CA PRO A 82 -7.50 -9.20 -1.22
C PRO A 82 -6.68 -10.22 -2.01
N ASP A 83 -7.13 -11.48 -2.05
CA ASP A 83 -6.57 -12.46 -2.99
C ASP A 83 -6.52 -11.83 -4.37
N ALA A 84 -5.31 -11.82 -4.96
CA ALA A 84 -5.12 -11.46 -6.34
C ALA A 84 -5.65 -12.63 -7.20
N GLU A 85 -6.97 -12.76 -7.25
CA GLU A 85 -7.65 -13.59 -8.25
C GLU A 85 -7.47 -13.02 -9.65
#